data_AF-S8DFG0-F1
#
_entry.id   AF-S8DFG0-F1
#
_cell.length_a   1.000
_cell.length_b   1.000
_cell.length_c   1.000
_cell.angle_alpha   90.00
_cell.angle_beta   90.00
_cell.angle_gamma   90.00
#
_symmetry.space_group_name_H-M   'P 1'
#
loop_
_entity.id
_entity.type
_entity.pdbx_description
1 polymer ?
#
loop_
_entity_poly.entity_id
_entity_poly.type
_entity_poly.pdbx_seq_one_letter_code
_entity_poly.pdbx_strand_id
1 'polypeptide(L)'
;FTNHYLDIQIDKILEWAIQTKNELVQIICQYNQLSLPARGNSVLFQPLEHLPATEYRRPPVSALGLSDDYLDPGLCSQSDDTSQFRIKLANAEEAHSLSRWSTATICRTLSLETILSLLTGVLLEKQVAVVCPNLGVLSAVVLSTIPMIRPFEWQSLFLPILPEMMLDFVDAPVPFIV
;
A
#
# COMPACT_ATOMS: atom_id res chain seq x y z
N PHE A 1 6.57 -2.27 16.88
CA PHE A 1 7.74 -1.57 17.41
C PHE A 1 7.28 -0.21 17.91
N THR A 2 7.10 -0.04 19.22
CA THR A 2 6.74 1.24 19.85
C THR A 2 8.04 1.94 20.23
N ASN A 3 8.32 3.08 19.59
CA ASN A 3 9.50 3.87 19.91
C ASN A 3 9.08 4.88 20.98
N HIS A 4 9.35 4.53 22.24
CA HIS A 4 8.85 5.26 23.41
C HIS A 4 9.18 6.77 23.38
N TYR A 5 10.29 7.17 22.74
CA TYR A 5 10.66 8.57 22.56
C TYR A 5 9.75 9.32 21.59
N LEU A 6 9.35 8.67 20.48
CA LEU A 6 8.39 9.21 19.52
C LEU A 6 7.01 9.34 20.16
N ASP A 7 6.60 8.36 20.96
CA ASP A 7 5.30 8.39 21.65
C ASP A 7 5.22 9.60 22.62
N ILE A 8 6.25 9.82 23.43
CA ILE A 8 6.33 10.99 24.35
C ILE A 8 6.29 12.31 23.58
N GLN A 9 6.90 12.37 22.40
CA GLN A 9 6.89 13.58 21.57
C GLN A 9 5.52 13.83 20.93
N ILE A 10 4.85 12.78 20.47
CA ILE A 10 3.50 12.86 19.89
C ILE A 10 2.49 13.31 20.95
N ASP A 11 2.60 12.82 22.19
CA ASP A 11 1.73 13.21 23.30
C ASP A 11 1.82 14.72 23.59
N LYS A 12 3.05 15.27 23.62
CA LYS A 12 3.26 16.72 23.79
C LYS A 12 2.70 17.54 22.64
N ILE A 13 2.84 17.05 21.40
CA ILE A 13 2.29 17.72 20.20
C ILE A 13 0.75 17.68 20.25
N LEU A 14 0.17 16.57 20.69
CA LEU A 14 -1.28 16.42 20.84
C LEU A 14 -1.82 17.37 21.91
N GLU A 15 -1.17 17.48 23.07
CA GLU A 15 -1.53 18.44 24.12
C GLU A 15 -1.52 19.88 23.59
N TRP A 16 -0.47 20.26 22.87
CA TRP A 16 -0.38 21.57 22.22
C TRP A 16 -1.50 21.78 21.19
N ALA A 17 -1.81 20.76 20.39
CA ALA A 17 -2.85 20.82 19.37
C ALA A 17 -4.25 20.97 19.97
N ILE A 18 -4.51 20.35 21.13
CA ILE A 18 -5.74 20.53 21.89
C ILE A 18 -5.84 21.95 22.44
N GLN A 19 -4.77 22.46 23.05
CA GLN A 19 -4.73 23.83 23.60
C GLN A 19 -4.94 24.91 22.53
N THR A 20 -4.37 24.70 21.34
CA THR A 20 -4.48 25.63 20.21
C THR A 20 -5.72 25.40 19.35
N LYS A 21 -6.54 24.38 19.66
CA LYS A 21 -7.68 23.94 18.84
C LYS A 21 -7.31 23.63 17.38
N ASN A 22 -6.10 23.11 17.16
CA ASN A 22 -5.65 22.68 15.84
C ASN A 22 -6.13 21.25 15.56
N GLU A 23 -7.34 21.15 15.00
CA GLU A 23 -8.02 19.89 14.71
C GLU A 23 -7.24 18.97 13.77
N LEU A 24 -6.56 19.53 12.76
CA LEU A 24 -5.79 18.74 11.79
C LEU A 24 -4.62 18.00 12.47
N VAL A 25 -3.90 18.69 13.35
CA VAL A 25 -2.80 18.07 14.10
C VAL A 25 -3.32 17.04 15.08
N GLN A 26 -4.47 17.30 15.73
CA GLN A 26 -5.13 16.32 16.59
C GLN A 26 -5.46 15.02 15.83
N ILE A 27 -6.09 15.13 14.65
CA ILE A 27 -6.43 13.98 13.80
C ILE A 27 -5.18 13.17 13.47
N ILE A 28 -4.09 13.83 13.04
CA ILE A 28 -2.85 13.15 12.66
C ILE A 28 -2.20 12.47 13.88
N CYS A 29 -2.12 13.16 15.02
CA CYS A 29 -1.53 12.60 16.24
C CYS A 29 -2.32 11.38 16.73
N GLN A 30 -3.66 11.48 16.81
CA GLN A 30 -4.52 10.37 17.22
C GLN A 30 -4.44 9.20 16.24
N TYR A 31 -4.40 9.46 14.93
CA TYR A 31 -4.26 8.40 13.92
C TYR A 31 -2.94 7.64 14.11
N ASN A 32 -1.83 8.35 14.36
CA ASN A 32 -0.51 7.74 14.58
C ASN A 32 -0.42 6.95 15.89
N GLN A 33 -1.24 7.31 16.90
CA GLN A 33 -1.33 6.56 18.17
C GLN A 33 -2.19 5.29 18.05
N LEU A 34 -2.96 5.10 16.97
CA LEU A 34 -3.74 3.88 16.79
C LEU A 34 -2.83 2.67 16.61
N SER A 35 -3.14 1.60 17.35
CA SER A 35 -2.51 0.31 17.13
C SER A 35 -3.10 -0.38 15.91
N LEU A 36 -2.23 -0.97 15.09
CA LEU A 36 -2.67 -1.79 13.96
C LEU A 36 -3.39 -3.04 14.50
N PRO A 37 -4.66 -3.29 14.14
CA PRO A 37 -5.39 -4.45 14.64
C PRO A 37 -4.76 -5.76 14.15
N ALA A 38 -5.03 -6.85 14.85
CA ALA A 38 -4.71 -8.19 14.36
C ALA A 38 -5.47 -8.48 13.05
N ARG A 39 -4.92 -9.36 12.21
CA ARG A 39 -5.56 -9.74 10.93
C ARG A 39 -6.93 -10.35 11.17
N GLY A 40 -7.92 -9.94 10.36
CA GLY A 40 -9.32 -10.33 10.51
C GLY A 40 -10.15 -9.42 11.42
N ASN A 41 -9.50 -8.60 12.25
CA ASN A 41 -10.15 -7.66 13.15
C ASN A 41 -10.28 -6.27 12.52
N SER A 42 -11.11 -5.42 13.11
CA SER A 42 -11.25 -4.02 12.75
C SER A 42 -10.90 -3.09 13.90
N VAL A 43 -10.63 -1.84 13.55
CA VAL A 43 -10.46 -0.71 14.47
C VAL A 43 -11.33 0.43 13.99
N LEU A 44 -12.00 1.10 14.92
CA LEU A 44 -12.79 2.29 14.65
C LEU A 44 -11.95 3.52 14.98
N PHE A 45 -11.78 4.41 14.01
CA PHE A 45 -11.12 5.69 14.20
C PHE A 45 -12.15 6.82 14.22
N GLN A 46 -12.26 7.51 15.35
CA GLN A 46 -13.10 8.69 15.49
C GLN A 46 -12.26 9.82 16.11
N PRO A 47 -11.69 10.72 15.30
CA PRO A 47 -10.76 11.71 15.83
C PRO A 47 -11.44 12.85 16.60
N LEU A 48 -12.58 13.33 16.10
CA LEU A 48 -13.34 14.45 16.66
C LEU A 48 -14.82 14.07 16.73
N GLU A 49 -15.53 14.54 17.75
CA GLU A 49 -16.95 14.19 17.99
C GLU A 49 -17.87 14.57 16.83
N HIS A 50 -17.54 15.65 16.12
CA HIS A 50 -18.33 16.17 15.00
C HIS A 50 -17.99 15.51 13.65
N LEU A 51 -16.95 14.68 13.58
CA LEU A 51 -16.55 13.97 12.37
C LEU A 51 -17.05 12.53 12.39
N PRO A 52 -17.41 11.96 11.22
CA PRO A 52 -17.82 10.57 11.13
C PRO A 52 -16.68 9.62 11.50
N ALA A 53 -17.01 8.55 12.23
CA ALA A 53 -16.06 7.51 12.53
C ALA A 53 -15.74 6.69 11.26
N THR A 54 -14.47 6.32 11.09
CA THR A 54 -13.98 5.49 9.99
C THR A 54 -13.58 4.12 10.51
N GLU A 55 -14.22 3.06 10.04
CA GLU A 55 -13.81 1.68 10.35
C GLU A 55 -12.74 1.21 9.38
N TYR A 56 -11.60 0.76 9.91
CA TYR A 56 -10.60 0.02 9.16
C TYR A 56 -10.69 -1.46 9.54
N ARG A 57 -10.90 -2.33 8.55
CA ARG A 57 -10.84 -3.79 8.72
C ARG A 57 -9.56 -4.33 8.10
N ARG A 58 -8.74 -4.98 8.91
CA ARG A 58 -7.55 -5.66 8.43
C ARG A 58 -7.94 -7.02 7.81
N PRO A 59 -7.55 -7.32 6.57
CA PRO A 59 -7.94 -8.56 5.92
C PRO A 59 -7.42 -9.79 6.68
N PRO A 60 -8.22 -10.87 6.83
CA PRO A 60 -7.72 -12.14 7.34
C PRO A 60 -6.78 -12.80 6.33
N VAL A 61 -5.93 -13.73 6.80
CA VAL A 61 -4.97 -14.45 5.93
C VAL A 61 -5.68 -15.17 4.77
N SER A 62 -6.84 -15.76 5.04
CA SER A 62 -7.67 -16.45 4.03
C SER A 62 -8.17 -15.54 2.91
N ALA A 63 -8.28 -14.23 3.14
CA ALA A 63 -8.71 -13.26 2.13
C ALA A 63 -7.56 -12.78 1.23
N LEU A 64 -6.31 -13.13 1.55
CA LEU A 64 -5.12 -12.66 0.84
C LEU A 64 -4.66 -13.62 -0.27
N GLY A 65 -5.42 -14.69 -0.54
CA GLY A 65 -5.15 -15.61 -1.65
C GLY A 65 -3.84 -16.39 -1.53
N LEU A 66 -3.27 -16.48 -0.32
CA LEU A 66 -2.13 -17.34 -0.02
C LEU A 66 -2.67 -18.77 0.21
N SER A 67 -2.06 -19.77 -0.44
CA SER A 67 -2.48 -21.18 -0.27
C SER A 67 -2.24 -21.66 1.17
N ASP A 68 -3.12 -22.54 1.64
CA ASP A 68 -3.04 -23.17 2.97
C ASP A 68 -1.75 -23.99 3.16
N ASP A 69 -0.98 -24.27 2.10
CA ASP A 69 0.29 -25.01 2.16
C ASP A 69 1.33 -24.34 3.06
N TYR A 70 1.23 -23.02 3.29
CA TYR A 70 2.09 -22.28 4.22
C TYR A 70 1.58 -22.25 5.67
N LEU A 71 0.37 -22.75 5.92
CA LEU A 71 -0.21 -22.85 7.26
C LEU A 71 0.13 -24.17 7.94
N ASP A 72 0.79 -25.11 7.24
CA ASP A 72 1.18 -26.39 7.82
C ASP A 72 2.36 -26.21 8.80
N PRO A 73 2.12 -26.28 10.12
CA PRO A 73 3.15 -25.99 11.13
C PRO A 73 4.30 -27.01 11.10
N GLY A 74 4.12 -28.14 10.41
CA GLY A 74 5.09 -29.22 10.30
C GLY A 74 6.24 -28.98 9.31
N LEU A 75 6.14 -27.98 8.43
CA LEU A 75 7.19 -27.66 7.44
C LEU A 75 8.14 -26.54 7.90
N CYS A 76 7.72 -25.68 8.83
CA CYS A 76 8.53 -24.57 9.34
C CYS A 76 9.36 -24.99 10.56
N SER A 77 10.43 -25.74 10.33
CA SER A 77 11.42 -26.07 11.38
C SER A 77 12.60 -25.09 11.44
N GLN A 78 12.59 -24.01 10.63
CA GLN A 78 13.66 -23.02 10.56
C GLN A 78 13.15 -21.58 10.75
N SER A 79 13.90 -20.77 11.49
CA SER A 79 13.54 -19.38 11.83
C SER A 79 13.45 -18.45 10.61
N ASP A 80 14.12 -18.80 9.51
CA ASP A 80 14.17 -18.03 8.27
C ASP A 80 12.81 -18.06 7.53
N ASP A 81 12.15 -19.22 7.49
CA ASP A 81 10.85 -19.43 6.82
C ASP A 81 9.74 -18.53 7.39
N THR A 82 9.78 -18.29 8.71
CA THR A 82 8.80 -17.42 9.39
C THR A 82 8.98 -15.95 8.99
N SER A 83 10.20 -15.51 8.69
CA SER A 83 10.46 -14.14 8.25
C SER A 83 9.92 -13.91 6.82
N GLN A 84 10.20 -14.84 5.91
CA GLN A 84 9.76 -14.79 4.53
C GLN A 84 8.23 -14.86 4.42
N PHE A 85 7.60 -15.72 5.22
CA PHE A 85 6.14 -15.78 5.29
C PHE A 85 5.53 -14.44 5.72
N ARG A 86 6.13 -13.76 6.71
CA ARG A 86 5.66 -12.44 7.17
C ARG A 86 5.78 -11.37 6.08
N ILE A 87 6.85 -11.40 5.29
CA ILE A 87 7.05 -10.47 4.15
C ILE A 87 5.99 -10.73 3.07
N LYS A 88 5.82 -11.99 2.63
CA LYS A 88 4.80 -12.35 1.63
C LYS A 88 3.39 -11.91 2.07
N LEU A 89 3.09 -12.10 3.35
CA LEU A 89 1.81 -11.72 3.94
C LEU A 89 1.63 -10.19 4.00
N ALA A 90 2.69 -9.44 4.31
CA ALA A 90 2.67 -7.98 4.27
C ALA A 90 2.48 -7.47 2.84
N ASN A 91 3.20 -8.01 1.86
CA ASN A 91 3.03 -7.65 0.45
C ASN A 91 1.60 -7.94 -0.01
N ALA A 92 1.02 -9.10 0.36
CA ALA A 92 -0.34 -9.46 -0.04
C ALA A 92 -1.38 -8.51 0.58
N GLU A 93 -1.17 -8.10 1.83
CA GLU A 93 -1.99 -7.10 2.54
C GLU A 93 -1.90 -5.71 1.88
N GLU A 94 -0.72 -5.30 1.44
CA GLU A 94 -0.51 -4.08 0.66
C GLU A 94 -1.23 -4.14 -0.69
N ALA A 95 -1.04 -5.23 -1.46
CA ALA A 95 -1.71 -5.43 -2.73
C ALA A 95 -3.24 -5.39 -2.58
N HIS A 96 -3.77 -6.04 -1.55
CA HIS A 96 -5.20 -5.99 -1.23
C HIS A 96 -5.67 -4.56 -0.96
N SER A 97 -4.92 -3.80 -0.16
CA SER A 97 -5.21 -2.40 0.14
C SER A 97 -5.18 -1.51 -1.11
N LEU A 98 -4.18 -1.69 -1.98
CA LEU A 98 -4.06 -0.97 -3.25
C LEU A 98 -5.23 -1.29 -4.20
N SER A 99 -5.63 -2.56 -4.27
CA SER A 99 -6.71 -3.02 -5.18
C SER A 99 -8.04 -2.30 -4.92
N ARG A 100 -8.35 -1.99 -3.65
CA ARG A 100 -9.64 -1.39 -3.27
C ARG A 100 -9.92 -0.06 -3.96
N TRP A 101 -8.91 0.79 -4.11
CA TRP A 101 -9.08 2.15 -4.65
C TRP A 101 -8.57 2.29 -6.08
N SER A 102 -7.51 1.55 -6.44
CA SER A 102 -6.90 1.64 -7.78
C SER A 102 -7.77 1.00 -8.85
N THR A 103 -8.44 -0.12 -8.57
CA THR A 103 -9.30 -0.85 -9.54
C THR A 103 -10.40 0.03 -10.12
N ALA A 104 -11.14 0.74 -9.26
CA ALA A 104 -12.19 1.64 -9.71
C ALA A 104 -11.65 2.80 -10.55
N THR A 105 -10.43 3.26 -10.23
CA THR A 105 -9.78 4.34 -10.97
C THR A 105 -9.39 3.87 -12.37
N ILE A 106 -8.68 2.74 -12.50
CA ILE A 106 -8.24 2.25 -13.81
C ILE A 106 -9.41 1.88 -14.73
N CYS A 107 -10.47 1.25 -14.20
CA CYS A 107 -11.65 0.90 -14.99
C CYS A 107 -12.43 2.13 -15.48
N ARG A 108 -12.28 3.27 -14.78
CA ARG A 108 -12.91 4.53 -15.15
C ARG A 108 -12.06 5.34 -16.14
N THR A 109 -10.74 5.23 -16.06
CA THR A 109 -9.81 6.10 -16.81
C THR A 109 -9.20 5.45 -18.03
N LEU A 110 -9.08 4.12 -18.06
CA LEU A 110 -8.47 3.35 -19.15
C LEU A 110 -9.51 2.49 -19.85
N SER A 111 -9.31 2.26 -21.15
CA SER A 111 -10.07 1.24 -21.87
C SER A 111 -9.58 -0.15 -21.47
N LEU A 112 -10.42 -1.17 -21.67
CA LEU A 112 -10.04 -2.56 -21.42
C LEU A 112 -8.80 -2.96 -22.24
N GLU A 113 -8.71 -2.51 -23.49
CA GLU A 113 -7.56 -2.78 -24.37
C GLU A 113 -6.26 -2.20 -23.81
N THR A 114 -6.29 -0.97 -23.27
CA THR A 114 -5.14 -0.35 -22.61
C THR A 114 -4.74 -1.11 -21.35
N ILE A 115 -5.71 -1.55 -20.54
CA ILE A 115 -5.46 -2.36 -19.33
C ILE A 115 -4.76 -3.67 -19.70
N LEU A 116 -5.24 -4.37 -20.73
CA LEU A 116 -4.64 -5.63 -21.19
C LEU A 116 -3.24 -5.42 -21.79
N SER A 117 -3.03 -4.32 -22.51
CA SER A 117 -1.73 -3.95 -23.07
C SER A 117 -0.71 -3.63 -21.97
N LEU A 118 -1.14 -2.86 -20.96
CA LEU A 118 -0.34 -2.58 -19.77
C LEU A 118 0.06 -3.88 -19.06
N LEU A 119 -0.91 -4.75 -18.78
CA LEU A 119 -0.65 -6.03 -18.11
C LEU A 119 0.31 -6.90 -18.92
N THR A 120 0.15 -6.94 -20.25
CA THR A 120 1.04 -7.68 -21.15
C THR A 120 2.46 -7.12 -21.12
N GLY A 121 2.62 -5.79 -21.17
CA GLY A 121 3.92 -5.14 -21.08
C GLY A 121 4.62 -5.44 -19.75
N VAL A 122 3.87 -5.37 -18.64
CA VAL A 122 4.39 -5.70 -17.31
C VAL A 122 4.76 -7.17 -17.19
N LEU A 123 3.91 -8.11 -17.61
CA LEU A 123 4.22 -9.55 -17.51
C LEU A 123 5.39 -9.98 -18.42
N LEU A 124 5.71 -9.20 -19.45
CA LEU A 124 6.85 -9.41 -20.34
C LEU A 124 8.09 -8.59 -19.94
N GLU A 125 8.08 -7.97 -18.76
CA GLU A 125 9.16 -7.14 -18.23
C GLU A 125 9.62 -6.06 -19.23
N LYS A 126 8.65 -5.38 -19.87
CA LYS A 126 8.94 -4.25 -20.76
C LYS A 126 9.15 -2.96 -19.97
N GLN A 127 9.77 -1.99 -20.63
CA GLN A 127 9.79 -0.60 -20.18
C GLN A 127 8.41 0.03 -20.41
N VAL A 128 7.73 0.36 -19.33
CA VAL A 128 6.38 0.93 -19.34
C VAL A 128 6.44 2.34 -18.77
N ALA A 129 6.06 3.32 -19.57
CA ALA A 129 5.91 4.71 -19.14
C ALA A 129 4.42 5.12 -19.25
N VAL A 130 3.86 5.60 -18.15
CA VAL A 130 2.49 6.11 -18.07
C VAL A 130 2.56 7.63 -17.99
N VAL A 131 1.85 8.32 -18.89
CA VAL A 131 1.79 9.78 -18.89
C VAL A 131 0.38 10.24 -18.58
N CYS A 132 0.21 11.03 -17.52
CA CYS A 132 -1.08 11.58 -17.13
C CYS A 132 -0.90 12.96 -16.48
N PRO A 133 -1.72 13.97 -16.83
CA PRO A 133 -1.65 15.29 -16.20
C PRO A 133 -2.14 15.28 -14.74
N ASN A 134 -2.84 14.23 -14.30
CA ASN A 134 -3.32 14.10 -12.94
C ASN A 134 -2.48 13.06 -12.18
N LEU A 135 -1.67 13.52 -11.22
CA LEU A 135 -0.79 12.66 -10.43
C LEU A 135 -1.53 11.57 -9.65
N GLY A 136 -2.75 11.84 -9.18
CA GLY A 136 -3.57 10.85 -8.48
C GLY A 136 -3.99 9.70 -9.40
N VAL A 137 -4.38 10.01 -10.64
CA VAL A 137 -4.69 9.00 -11.66
C VAL A 137 -3.43 8.27 -12.10
N LEU A 138 -2.33 9.00 -12.33
CA LEU A 138 -1.03 8.42 -12.67
C LEU A 138 -0.61 7.37 -11.64
N SER A 139 -0.57 7.76 -10.37
CA SER A 139 -0.21 6.86 -9.27
C SER A 139 -1.20 5.71 -9.14
N ALA A 140 -2.50 5.94 -9.34
CA ALA A 140 -3.48 4.87 -9.33
C ALA A 140 -3.21 3.82 -10.41
N VAL A 141 -2.92 4.24 -11.64
CA VAL A 141 -2.62 3.34 -12.76
C VAL A 141 -1.35 2.54 -12.47
N VAL A 142 -0.26 3.21 -12.08
CA VAL A 142 1.01 2.52 -11.80
C VAL A 142 0.85 1.55 -10.62
N LEU A 143 0.30 2.00 -9.48
CA LEU A 143 0.10 1.16 -8.29
C LEU A 143 -0.92 0.04 -8.49
N SER A 144 -1.86 0.16 -9.44
CA SER A 144 -2.80 -0.92 -9.75
C SER A 144 -2.13 -2.17 -10.30
N THR A 145 -0.93 -2.02 -10.89
CA THR A 145 -0.19 -3.17 -11.43
C THR A 145 0.19 -4.18 -10.34
N ILE A 146 0.50 -3.72 -9.12
CA ILE A 146 0.88 -4.55 -7.97
C ILE A 146 -0.16 -5.64 -7.67
N PRO A 147 -1.45 -5.32 -7.43
CA PRO A 147 -2.46 -6.34 -7.25
C PRO A 147 -2.80 -7.11 -8.54
N MET A 148 -2.67 -6.49 -9.73
CA MET A 148 -3.04 -7.12 -11.00
C MET A 148 -2.12 -8.27 -11.42
N ILE A 149 -0.83 -8.21 -11.07
CA ILE A 149 0.15 -9.23 -11.47
C ILE A 149 0.29 -10.36 -10.44
N ARG A 150 -0.43 -10.31 -9.32
CA ARG A 150 -0.42 -11.39 -8.32
C ARG A 150 -0.72 -12.75 -8.98
N PRO A 151 0.01 -13.83 -8.62
CA PRO A 151 0.99 -13.93 -7.53
C PRO A 151 2.43 -13.50 -7.90
N PHE A 152 2.66 -12.97 -9.10
CA PHE A 152 3.96 -12.41 -9.48
C PHE A 152 4.23 -11.11 -8.71
N GLU A 153 5.51 -10.79 -8.56
CA GLU A 153 5.98 -9.54 -7.95
C GLU A 153 6.96 -8.88 -8.93
N TRP A 154 6.76 -7.59 -9.21
CA TRP A 154 7.68 -6.84 -10.05
C TRP A 154 9.03 -6.68 -9.35
N GLN A 155 10.13 -7.00 -10.04
CA GLN A 155 11.47 -7.03 -9.46
C GLN A 155 12.37 -5.87 -9.89
N SER A 156 11.90 -5.04 -10.82
CA SER A 156 12.70 -3.95 -11.40
C SER A 156 12.25 -2.58 -10.89
N LEU A 157 12.76 -1.51 -11.51
CA LEU A 157 12.41 -0.13 -11.16
C LEU A 157 10.89 0.08 -11.22
N PHE A 158 10.33 0.63 -10.15
CA PHE A 158 8.92 0.90 -9.99
C PHE A 158 8.75 2.26 -9.33
N LEU A 159 8.22 3.23 -10.08
CA LEU A 159 8.13 4.60 -9.59
C LEU A 159 6.80 5.25 -10.05
N PRO A 160 5.77 5.31 -9.18
CA PRO A 160 4.47 5.88 -9.56
C PRO A 160 4.49 7.34 -10.01
N ILE A 161 5.53 8.09 -9.66
CA ILE A 161 5.74 9.48 -10.08
C ILE A 161 7.24 9.68 -10.30
N LEU A 162 7.64 9.88 -11.55
CA LEU A 162 9.02 10.23 -11.91
C LEU A 162 9.24 11.76 -11.83
N PRO A 163 10.12 12.25 -10.95
CA PRO A 163 10.50 13.67 -10.94
C PRO A 163 11.25 14.07 -12.20
N GLU A 164 11.11 15.32 -12.63
CA GLU A 164 11.75 15.85 -13.85
C GLU A 164 13.28 15.71 -13.83
N MET A 165 13.90 15.91 -12.65
CA MET A 165 15.35 15.76 -12.45
C MET A 165 15.87 14.33 -12.68
N MET A 166 14.96 13.36 -12.84
CA MET A 166 15.25 11.95 -12.99
C MET A 166 14.80 11.41 -14.37
N LEU A 167 14.50 12.27 -15.35
CA LEU A 167 14.04 11.82 -16.66
C LEU A 167 15.04 10.91 -17.40
N ASP A 168 16.34 11.09 -17.15
CA ASP A 168 17.41 10.25 -17.73
C ASP A 168 17.26 8.75 -17.36
N PHE A 169 16.49 8.41 -16.32
CA PHE A 169 16.20 7.01 -15.96
C PHE A 169 15.35 6.28 -17.01
N VAL A 170 14.61 7.01 -17.86
CA VAL A 170 13.81 6.42 -18.94
C VAL A 170 14.69 5.78 -20.02
N ASP A 171 15.95 6.21 -20.14
CA ASP A 171 16.92 5.64 -21.08
C ASP A 171 17.63 4.39 -20.52
N ALA A 172 17.35 4.01 -19.27
CA ALA A 172 18.00 2.85 -18.65
C ALA A 172 17.59 1.55 -19.38
N PRO A 173 18.52 0.64 -19.72
CA PRO A 173 18.23 -0.56 -20.51
C PRO A 173 17.46 -1.65 -19.73
N VAL A 174 17.15 -1.40 -18.46
CA VAL A 174 16.44 -2.32 -17.57
C VAL A 174 14.92 -2.11 -17.67
N PRO A 175 14.10 -3.14 -17.39
CA PRO A 175 12.66 -2.97 -17.27
C PRO A 175 12.29 -1.90 -16.24
N PHE A 176 11.24 -1.14 -16.47
CA PHE A 176 10.72 -0.20 -15.48
C PHE A 176 9.21 -0.01 -15.64
N ILE A 177 8.58 0.46 -14.57
CA ILE A 177 7.23 1.01 -14.60
C ILE A 177 7.32 2.41 -13.97
N VAL A 178 7.10 3.44 -14.79
CA VAL A 178 7.17 4.86 -14.40
C VAL A 178 5.94 5.65 -14.86
#